data_AF-A0A7S0XT62-F1
#
_entry.id   AF-A0A7S0XT62-F1
#
_cell.length_a   1.000
_cell.length_b   1.000
_cell.length_c   1.000
_cell.angle_alpha   90.00
_cell.angle_beta   90.00
_cell.angle_gamma   90.00
#
_symmetry.space_group_name_H-M   'P 1'
#
loop_
_entity.id
_entity.type
_entity.pdbx_description
1 polymer ?
#
loop_
_entity_poly.entity_id
_entity_poly.type
_entity_poly.pdbx_seq_one_letter_code
_entity_poly.pdbx_strand_id
1 'polypeptide(L)'
;GNPQGGGGGGGLPPASPLVSSSPHGTYRQANSYSSSYSSPGSQRGYSPSSSPHLSPYNHNRSPPLAPLNLNSRSPPVPPRSSSTKGQSTPQRGANGQCPKGTCDKCDGPHLTDSCPIYKKAKEDHPDAWRNFGRKTPLGMGKAGGNFKLKNATVRTQPGDGNCLFHSLSFGLGGTNAGMLRRELAHFVQNNPNLDIADTPMSDWVKWDSGCSVQEYASRMSRSG
;
A
#
# COMPACT_ATOMS: atom_id res chain seq x y z
N GLY A 1 42.76 44.13 36.56
CA GLY A 1 43.10 42.75 36.96
C GLY A 1 42.51 41.81 35.95
N ASN A 2 43.35 41.03 35.29
CA ASN A 2 43.01 40.11 34.20
C ASN A 2 42.81 38.70 34.80
N PRO A 3 41.74 37.95 34.51
CA PRO A 3 41.70 36.54 34.83
C PRO A 3 42.24 35.70 33.65
N GLN A 4 43.36 35.03 33.91
CA GLN A 4 43.79 33.79 33.27
C GLN A 4 42.68 32.73 33.48
N GLY A 5 42.31 31.91 32.51
CA GLY A 5 43.08 30.77 32.04
C GLY A 5 42.23 29.50 32.27
N GLY A 6 42.08 28.66 31.26
CA GLY A 6 41.27 27.44 31.37
C GLY A 6 41.24 26.65 30.06
N GLY A 7 42.38 26.08 29.68
CA GLY A 7 42.48 25.12 28.59
C GLY A 7 41.85 23.78 29.00
N GLY A 8 40.71 23.45 28.40
CA GLY A 8 40.11 22.12 28.50
C GLY A 8 40.64 21.22 27.38
N GLY A 9 41.39 20.19 27.77
CA GLY A 9 41.98 19.21 26.87
C GLY A 9 40.94 18.40 26.10
N GLY A 10 41.21 18.21 24.81
CA GLY A 10 40.50 17.27 23.96
C GLY A 10 40.83 15.83 24.36
N GLY A 11 39.88 15.17 25.02
CA GLY A 11 39.87 13.72 25.15
C GLY A 11 39.39 13.10 23.84
N LEU A 12 40.28 12.41 23.15
CA LEU A 12 39.93 11.52 22.04
C LEU A 12 39.04 10.39 22.57
N PRO A 13 37.94 10.03 21.89
CA PRO A 13 37.14 8.87 22.28
C PRO A 13 37.94 7.56 22.04
N PRO A 14 37.69 6.51 22.85
CA PRO A 14 38.34 5.22 22.67
C PRO A 14 37.91 4.59 21.34
N ALA A 15 38.89 4.00 20.64
CA ALA A 15 38.67 3.25 19.41
C ALA A 15 37.73 2.07 19.66
N SER A 16 36.64 2.01 18.88
CA SER A 16 35.72 0.88 18.85
C SER A 16 36.44 -0.39 18.35
N PRO A 17 36.11 -1.58 18.88
CA PRO A 17 36.70 -2.83 18.44
C PRO A 17 36.29 -3.15 16.99
N LEU A 18 37.29 -3.58 16.21
CA LEU A 18 37.14 -4.14 14.86
C LEU A 18 36.15 -5.31 14.90
N VAL A 19 34.96 -5.10 14.36
CA VAL A 19 33.97 -6.16 14.18
C VAL A 19 34.43 -7.01 13.01
N SER A 20 34.86 -8.22 13.34
CA SER A 20 35.29 -9.28 12.44
C SER A 20 34.28 -9.49 11.31
N SER A 21 34.72 -9.23 10.09
CA SER A 21 34.02 -9.54 8.85
C SER A 21 33.77 -11.05 8.78
N SER A 22 32.52 -11.47 8.92
CA SER A 22 32.09 -12.82 8.57
C SER A 22 31.64 -12.87 7.10
N PRO A 23 31.96 -13.95 6.38
CA PRO A 23 31.85 -14.01 4.93
C PRO A 23 30.41 -14.18 4.45
N HIS A 24 30.18 -13.69 3.24
CA HIS A 24 28.99 -13.88 2.40
C HIS A 24 28.37 -15.27 2.55
N GLY A 25 27.22 -15.32 3.23
CA GLY A 25 26.26 -16.42 3.11
C GLY A 25 25.54 -16.30 1.78
N THR A 26 25.84 -17.19 0.84
CA THR A 26 25.06 -17.40 -0.37
C THR A 26 23.67 -17.90 -0.02
N TYR A 27 22.68 -17.01 0.05
CA TYR A 27 21.27 -17.39 0.08
C TYR A 27 20.84 -17.80 -1.33
N ARG A 28 21.08 -19.07 -1.66
CA ARG A 28 20.46 -19.77 -2.79
C ARG A 28 19.54 -20.83 -2.19
N GLN A 29 18.32 -20.47 -1.85
CA GLN A 29 17.24 -21.44 -1.68
C GLN A 29 16.20 -21.19 -2.77
N ALA A 30 16.32 -21.98 -3.83
CA ALA A 30 15.22 -22.25 -4.72
C ALA A 30 14.20 -23.09 -3.92
N ASN A 31 13.06 -22.49 -3.57
CA ASN A 31 11.88 -23.24 -3.16
C ASN A 31 11.35 -23.98 -4.39
N SER A 32 11.88 -25.18 -4.60
CA SER A 32 11.27 -26.19 -5.46
C SER A 32 10.14 -26.84 -4.66
N TYR A 33 8.92 -26.35 -4.88
CA TYR A 33 7.71 -27.09 -4.50
C TYR A 33 7.57 -28.31 -5.43
N SER A 34 8.33 -29.35 -5.14
CA SER A 34 8.10 -30.70 -5.67
C SER A 34 6.97 -31.33 -4.85
N SER A 35 5.74 -31.24 -5.35
CA SER A 35 4.62 -32.08 -4.91
C SER A 35 4.87 -33.52 -5.36
N SER A 36 5.53 -34.31 -4.52
CA SER A 36 5.56 -35.76 -4.65
C SER A 36 4.25 -36.34 -4.10
N TYR A 37 3.33 -36.67 -5.01
CA TYR A 37 2.20 -37.55 -4.71
C TYR A 37 2.73 -38.96 -4.46
N SER A 38 2.88 -39.33 -3.20
CA SER A 38 3.07 -40.73 -2.81
C SER A 38 1.69 -41.37 -2.62
N SER A 39 1.30 -42.20 -3.58
CA SER A 39 0.20 -43.16 -3.41
C SER A 39 0.63 -44.31 -2.51
N PRO A 40 -0.13 -44.63 -1.44
CA PRO A 40 -0.15 -45.98 -0.91
C PRO A 40 -1.28 -46.76 -1.58
N GLY A 41 -0.88 -47.77 -2.35
CA GLY A 41 -1.77 -48.79 -2.86
C GLY A 41 -2.32 -49.69 -1.74
N SER A 42 -3.62 -49.95 -1.87
CA SER A 42 -4.16 -51.30 -2.02
C SER A 42 -4.20 -52.21 -0.77
N GLN A 43 -5.38 -52.46 -0.21
CA GLN A 43 -6.21 -53.63 -0.56
C GLN A 43 -7.35 -53.87 0.46
N ARG A 44 -8.43 -54.47 -0.08
CA ARG A 44 -9.56 -55.20 0.57
C ARG A 44 -10.63 -54.30 1.20
N GLY A 45 -11.92 -54.46 0.94
CA GLY A 45 -12.73 -55.50 0.28
C GLY A 45 -14.20 -55.24 0.68
N TYR A 46 -15.15 -55.93 0.04
CA TYR A 46 -16.62 -55.84 0.19
C TYR A 46 -17.28 -54.64 -0.52
N SER A 47 -18.41 -54.72 -1.21
CA SER A 47 -19.20 -55.76 -1.89
C SER A 47 -20.25 -54.99 -2.73
N PRO A 48 -20.79 -55.55 -3.82
CA PRO A 48 -21.60 -54.82 -4.80
C PRO A 48 -23.07 -54.77 -4.37
N SER A 49 -23.77 -53.67 -4.63
CA SER A 49 -25.22 -53.67 -4.92
C SER A 49 -25.75 -52.25 -5.13
N SER A 50 -26.54 -52.10 -6.19
CA SER A 50 -27.55 -51.05 -6.43
C SER A 50 -27.09 -49.70 -6.96
N SER A 51 -27.01 -49.63 -8.30
CA SER A 51 -27.46 -48.43 -9.03
C SER A 51 -28.90 -48.08 -8.60
N PRO A 52 -29.28 -46.79 -8.59
CA PRO A 52 -29.90 -46.29 -9.81
C PRO A 52 -29.63 -44.80 -10.13
N HIS A 53 -29.95 -44.48 -11.38
CA HIS A 53 -30.50 -43.19 -11.82
C HIS A 53 -29.52 -42.06 -12.14
N LEU A 54 -28.98 -42.13 -13.36
CA LEU A 54 -28.54 -40.96 -14.12
C LEU A 54 -29.69 -39.96 -14.25
N SER A 55 -29.64 -38.87 -13.50
CA SER A 55 -30.33 -37.63 -13.86
C SER A 55 -29.39 -36.80 -14.74
N PRO A 56 -29.75 -36.47 -15.99
CA PRO A 56 -28.97 -35.56 -16.80
C PRO A 56 -29.15 -34.14 -16.25
N TYR A 57 -28.10 -33.59 -15.63
CA TYR A 57 -28.06 -32.17 -15.31
C TYR A 57 -27.97 -31.36 -16.61
N ASN A 58 -29.15 -30.97 -17.04
CA ASN A 58 -29.47 -30.03 -18.10
C ASN A 58 -28.62 -28.74 -17.97
N HIS A 59 -27.54 -28.64 -18.74
CA HIS A 59 -26.80 -27.40 -18.99
C HIS A 59 -27.54 -26.57 -20.04
N ASN A 60 -28.76 -26.11 -19.74
CA ASN A 60 -29.38 -25.05 -20.54
C ASN A 60 -30.55 -24.40 -19.80
N ARG A 61 -30.26 -23.29 -19.11
CA ARG A 61 -31.12 -22.09 -18.98
C ARG A 61 -30.47 -21.16 -17.96
N SER A 62 -29.74 -20.18 -18.48
CA SER A 62 -29.60 -18.91 -17.76
C SER A 62 -31.01 -18.40 -17.44
N PRO A 63 -31.31 -17.98 -16.20
CA PRO A 63 -32.56 -17.29 -15.93
C PRO A 63 -32.62 -16.02 -16.81
N PRO A 64 -33.78 -15.68 -17.40
CA PRO A 64 -33.94 -14.39 -18.06
C PRO A 64 -33.65 -13.29 -17.04
N LEU A 65 -32.66 -12.45 -17.35
CA LEU A 65 -32.40 -11.23 -16.61
C LEU A 65 -33.71 -10.45 -16.56
N ALA A 66 -34.20 -10.18 -15.35
CA ALA A 66 -35.30 -9.26 -15.15
C ALA A 66 -34.95 -7.92 -15.84
N PRO A 67 -35.90 -7.28 -16.55
CA PRO A 67 -35.65 -5.98 -17.12
C PRO A 67 -35.26 -5.01 -16.00
N LEU A 68 -34.05 -4.48 -16.05
CA LEU A 68 -33.63 -3.38 -15.19
C LEU A 68 -34.58 -2.22 -15.48
N ASN A 69 -35.46 -1.95 -14.51
CA ASN A 69 -36.31 -0.78 -14.50
C ASN A 69 -35.40 0.46 -14.37
N LEU A 70 -35.05 1.03 -15.52
CA LEU A 70 -34.20 2.21 -15.68
C LEU A 70 -34.95 3.51 -15.33
N ASN A 71 -35.90 3.46 -14.39
CA ASN A 71 -36.75 4.60 -14.03
C ASN A 71 -36.67 4.98 -12.54
N SER A 72 -35.59 4.60 -11.86
CA SER A 72 -35.22 5.22 -10.58
C SER A 72 -34.49 6.53 -10.86
N ARG A 73 -35.27 7.59 -11.08
CA ARG A 73 -34.79 8.98 -10.98
C ARG A 73 -34.12 9.15 -9.62
N SER A 74 -32.80 9.33 -9.62
CA SER A 74 -32.09 9.84 -8.44
C SER A 74 -32.75 11.17 -8.03
N PRO A 75 -33.03 11.38 -6.72
CA PRO A 75 -33.49 12.69 -6.26
C PRO A 75 -32.44 13.75 -6.61
N PRO A 76 -32.86 14.98 -6.97
CA PRO A 76 -31.93 16.07 -7.24
C PRO A 76 -31.08 16.30 -5.99
N VAL A 77 -29.77 16.13 -6.14
CA VAL A 77 -28.80 16.48 -5.11
C VAL A 77 -28.97 17.98 -4.85
N PRO A 78 -29.32 18.42 -3.63
CA PRO A 78 -29.48 19.83 -3.35
C PRO A 78 -28.14 20.54 -3.61
N PRO A 79 -28.17 21.77 -4.18
CA PRO A 79 -26.95 22.54 -4.36
C PRO A 79 -26.30 22.73 -3.00
N ARG A 80 -25.08 22.21 -2.87
CA ARG A 80 -24.25 22.36 -1.68
C ARG A 80 -24.02 23.85 -1.50
N SER A 81 -24.80 24.46 -0.59
CA SER A 81 -24.67 25.85 -0.22
C SER A 81 -23.26 26.06 0.32
N SER A 82 -22.38 26.58 -0.54
CA SER A 82 -21.11 27.13 -0.14
C SER A 82 -21.40 28.28 0.79
N SER A 83 -21.35 28.03 2.10
CA SER A 83 -21.31 29.07 3.11
C SER A 83 -20.05 29.88 2.91
N THR A 84 -20.16 30.93 2.12
CA THR A 84 -19.28 32.09 2.04
C THR A 84 -19.33 32.79 3.39
N LYS A 85 -18.69 32.22 4.42
CA LYS A 85 -18.33 32.98 5.62
C LYS A 85 -17.20 33.92 5.21
N GLY A 86 -17.53 35.21 5.26
CA GLY A 86 -16.67 36.31 4.86
C GLY A 86 -15.26 36.19 5.43
N GLN A 87 -14.31 36.01 4.53
CA GLN A 87 -12.95 36.44 4.75
C GLN A 87 -12.89 37.91 4.41
N SER A 88 -12.79 38.72 5.46
CA SER A 88 -12.19 40.04 5.41
C SER A 88 -10.90 39.96 4.59
N THR A 89 -10.91 40.59 3.43
CA THR A 89 -9.72 40.83 2.62
C THR A 89 -8.77 41.75 3.41
N PRO A 90 -7.58 41.31 3.86
CA PRO A 90 -6.55 42.27 4.22
C PRO A 90 -6.14 42.98 2.93
N GLN A 91 -6.19 44.31 2.98
CA GLN A 91 -5.81 45.19 1.89
C GLN A 91 -4.42 44.81 1.36
N ARG A 92 -4.36 44.65 0.04
CA ARG A 92 -3.16 44.54 -0.78
C ARG A 92 -2.26 45.75 -0.51
N GLY A 93 -1.31 45.60 0.41
CA GLY A 93 -0.07 46.36 0.41
C GLY A 93 0.78 45.88 -0.76
N ALA A 94 0.85 46.69 -1.82
CA ALA A 94 1.78 46.50 -2.91
C ALA A 94 3.23 46.63 -2.39
N ASN A 95 4.15 45.83 -2.95
CA ASN A 95 5.59 45.70 -2.64
C ASN A 95 6.06 44.67 -1.59
N GLY A 96 5.27 43.63 -1.31
CA GLY A 96 5.79 42.43 -0.66
C GLY A 96 6.49 41.52 -1.68
N GLN A 97 7.80 41.63 -1.83
CA GLN A 97 8.59 40.56 -2.46
C GLN A 97 8.23 39.25 -1.76
N CYS A 98 7.63 38.29 -2.48
CA CYS A 98 7.45 36.96 -1.94
C CYS A 98 8.85 36.48 -1.49
N PRO A 99 9.02 36.09 -0.21
CA PRO A 99 10.28 35.54 0.25
C PRO A 99 10.68 34.42 -0.70
N LYS A 100 11.87 34.56 -1.31
CA LYS A 100 12.46 33.59 -2.23
C LYS A 100 12.81 32.34 -1.43
N GLY A 101 11.81 31.54 -1.10
CA GLY A 101 11.94 30.26 -0.42
C GLY A 101 11.16 29.22 -1.19
N THR A 102 11.79 28.08 -1.41
CA THR A 102 11.10 26.86 -1.83
C THR A 102 10.54 26.22 -0.56
N CYS A 103 9.25 25.91 -0.55
CA CYS A 103 8.59 25.29 0.60
C CYS A 103 9.13 23.87 0.80
N ASP A 104 9.59 23.55 2.00
CA ASP A 104 10.16 22.23 2.29
C ASP A 104 9.12 21.09 2.32
N LYS A 105 7.84 21.45 2.42
CA LYS A 105 6.73 20.49 2.50
C LYS A 105 6.19 20.06 1.14
N CYS A 106 6.18 20.97 0.16
CA CYS A 106 5.55 20.71 -1.15
C CYS A 106 6.35 21.22 -2.35
N ASP A 107 7.58 21.69 -2.14
CA ASP A 107 8.46 22.27 -3.15
C ASP A 107 7.85 23.46 -3.92
N GLY A 108 6.85 24.14 -3.33
CA GLY A 108 6.16 25.29 -3.94
C GLY A 108 6.83 26.64 -3.65
N PRO A 109 6.50 27.72 -4.37
CA PRO A 109 7.13 29.03 -4.22
C PRO A 109 6.55 29.82 -3.03
N HIS A 110 6.75 29.34 -1.81
CA HIS A 110 6.32 29.98 -0.55
C HIS A 110 7.16 29.45 0.62
N LEU A 111 7.10 30.13 1.77
CA LEU A 111 7.77 29.66 3.00
C LEU A 111 7.10 28.40 3.54
N THR A 112 7.92 27.49 4.10
CA THR A 112 7.51 26.22 4.72
C THR A 112 6.37 26.37 5.75
N ASP A 113 6.36 27.44 6.53
CA ASP A 113 5.34 27.72 7.55
C ASP A 113 4.00 28.18 6.98
N SER A 114 4.00 28.71 5.75
CA SER A 114 2.81 29.21 5.05
C SER A 114 2.30 28.25 3.98
N CYS A 115 2.63 26.95 4.09
CA CYS A 115 2.26 25.97 3.08
C CYS A 115 0.73 25.78 2.98
N PRO A 116 0.10 26.06 1.82
CA PRO A 116 -1.34 25.91 1.67
C PRO A 116 -1.77 24.44 1.64
N ILE A 117 -0.84 23.53 1.31
CA ILE A 117 -1.08 22.09 1.22
C ILE A 117 -0.87 21.42 2.58
N TYR A 118 0.20 21.79 3.30
CA TYR A 118 0.61 21.11 4.54
C TYR A 118 0.64 22.05 5.74
N LYS A 119 -0.45 22.04 6.50
CA LYS A 119 -0.56 22.78 7.76
C LYS A 119 0.25 22.14 8.89
N LYS A 120 0.43 20.81 8.85
CA LYS A 120 1.24 20.06 9.82
C LYS A 120 2.72 20.07 9.44
N ALA A 121 3.60 19.77 10.39
CA ALA A 121 5.00 19.49 10.09
C ALA A 121 5.08 18.25 9.16
N LYS A 122 6.13 18.19 8.35
CA LYS A 122 6.41 17.01 7.50
C LYS A 122 6.65 15.81 8.42
N GLU A 123 6.12 14.64 8.08
CA GLU A 123 6.42 13.43 8.86
C GLU A 123 7.91 13.11 8.81
N ASP A 124 8.46 12.61 9.92
CA ASP A 124 9.87 12.23 10.06
C ASP A 124 10.18 10.87 9.40
N HIS A 125 9.56 10.63 8.25
CA HIS A 125 9.63 9.36 7.55
C HIS A 125 10.83 9.32 6.61
N PRO A 126 11.70 8.28 6.65
CA PRO A 126 12.91 8.22 5.82
C PRO A 126 12.64 8.44 4.32
N ASP A 127 11.53 7.92 3.78
CA ASP A 127 11.16 8.11 2.37
C ASP A 127 10.81 9.57 2.02
N ALA A 128 10.24 10.32 2.95
CA ALA A 128 9.78 11.69 2.78
C ALA A 128 10.97 12.63 2.74
N TRP A 129 12.08 12.21 3.35
CA TRP A 129 13.36 12.90 3.37
C TRP A 129 14.33 12.38 2.31
N ARG A 130 14.18 11.15 1.79
CA ARG A 130 15.09 10.56 0.80
C ARG A 130 15.30 11.40 -0.45
N ASN A 131 14.27 12.14 -0.87
CA ASN A 131 14.31 13.04 -2.03
C ASN A 131 14.41 14.53 -1.66
N PHE A 132 14.43 14.85 -0.37
CA PHE A 132 14.44 16.24 0.09
C PHE A 132 15.74 16.96 -0.30
N GLY A 133 15.61 18.16 -0.88
CA GLY A 133 16.74 18.97 -1.34
C GLY A 133 17.50 18.42 -2.56
N ARG A 134 17.07 17.29 -3.13
CA ARG A 134 17.71 16.73 -4.34
C ARG A 134 17.17 17.41 -5.58
N LYS A 135 18.07 18.01 -6.37
CA LYS A 135 17.74 18.62 -7.68
C LYS A 135 17.17 17.60 -8.68
N THR A 136 17.52 16.32 -8.50
CA THR A 136 17.04 15.19 -9.29
C THR A 136 16.54 14.12 -8.33
N PRO A 137 15.27 14.19 -7.86
CA PRO A 137 14.72 13.17 -7.00
C PRO A 137 14.79 11.81 -7.70
N LEU A 138 15.06 10.75 -6.95
CA LEU A 138 14.93 9.38 -7.43
C LEU A 138 13.44 9.16 -7.66
N GLY A 139 12.98 9.39 -8.89
CA GLY A 139 11.58 9.25 -9.25
C GLY A 139 11.15 7.80 -9.03
N MET A 140 10.15 7.56 -8.17
CA MET A 140 9.50 6.26 -8.00
C MET A 140 8.61 5.91 -9.20
N GLY A 141 9.20 5.93 -10.39
CA GLY A 141 8.51 5.84 -11.67
C GLY A 141 8.46 7.19 -12.38
N LYS A 142 8.64 7.15 -13.70
CA LYS A 142 8.28 8.29 -14.55
C LYS A 142 6.77 8.46 -14.45
N ALA A 143 6.26 9.69 -14.57
CA ALA A 143 4.84 9.90 -14.84
C ALA A 143 4.48 8.96 -15.98
N GLY A 144 3.62 7.98 -15.72
CA GLY A 144 3.39 6.84 -16.61
C GLY A 144 2.81 7.22 -17.97
N GLY A 145 2.89 8.48 -18.40
CA GLY A 145 2.37 8.98 -19.65
C GLY A 145 0.85 8.79 -19.76
N ASN A 146 0.31 9.28 -20.87
CA ASN A 146 -1.03 8.93 -21.30
C ASN A 146 -0.93 7.69 -22.19
N PHE A 147 -1.01 6.49 -21.61
CA PHE A 147 -1.09 5.27 -22.40
C PHE A 147 -2.51 5.05 -22.93
N LYS A 148 -2.64 4.89 -24.26
CA LYS A 148 -3.88 4.47 -24.91
C LYS A 148 -3.79 2.99 -25.26
N LEU A 149 -4.54 2.16 -24.55
CA LEU A 149 -4.65 0.74 -24.85
C LEU A 149 -5.74 0.53 -25.92
N LYS A 150 -5.38 -0.02 -27.08
CA LYS A 150 -6.30 -0.20 -28.22
C LYS A 150 -7.39 -1.26 -27.97
N ASN A 151 -7.13 -2.23 -27.10
CA ASN A 151 -8.00 -3.39 -26.85
C ASN A 151 -8.23 -3.63 -25.35
N ALA A 152 -8.25 -2.57 -24.53
CA ALA A 152 -8.55 -2.73 -23.12
C ALA A 152 -10.04 -2.99 -22.90
N THR A 153 -10.34 -4.01 -22.09
CA THR A 153 -11.71 -4.28 -21.63
C THR A 153 -11.87 -3.85 -20.19
N VAL A 154 -12.88 -3.02 -19.90
CA VAL A 154 -13.25 -2.68 -18.53
C VAL A 154 -14.14 -3.81 -17.97
N ARG A 155 -13.80 -4.31 -16.79
CA ARG A 155 -14.58 -5.33 -16.09
C ARG A 155 -15.17 -4.72 -14.81
N THR A 156 -16.48 -4.83 -14.65
CA THR A 156 -17.18 -4.43 -13.43
C THR A 156 -16.79 -5.35 -12.28
N GLN A 157 -16.39 -4.78 -11.15
CA GLN A 157 -16.07 -5.51 -9.94
C GLN A 157 -17.24 -5.41 -8.93
N PRO A 158 -17.41 -6.41 -8.05
CA PRO A 158 -18.38 -6.32 -6.95
C PRO A 158 -18.09 -5.12 -6.02
N GLY A 159 -19.15 -4.52 -5.47
CA GLY A 159 -19.08 -3.43 -4.49
C GLY A 159 -18.96 -3.91 -3.04
N ASP A 160 -18.16 -4.94 -2.80
CA ASP A 160 -18.07 -5.67 -1.52
C ASP A 160 -16.87 -5.25 -0.64
N GLY A 161 -16.20 -4.14 -0.98
CA GLY A 161 -14.99 -3.69 -0.29
C GLY A 161 -13.73 -4.53 -0.60
N ASN A 162 -13.80 -5.47 -1.55
CA ASN A 162 -12.66 -6.27 -1.99
C ASN A 162 -12.17 -5.91 -3.41
N CYS A 163 -12.53 -4.73 -3.93
CA CYS A 163 -12.31 -4.35 -5.33
C CYS A 163 -10.84 -4.47 -5.81
N LEU A 164 -9.87 -4.11 -4.95
CA LEU A 164 -8.45 -4.30 -5.22
C LEU A 164 -8.12 -5.78 -5.40
N PHE A 165 -8.58 -6.62 -4.47
CA PHE A 165 -8.31 -8.06 -4.48
C PHE A 165 -9.03 -8.77 -5.62
N HIS A 166 -10.23 -8.34 -6.02
CA HIS A 166 -10.88 -8.87 -7.23
C HIS A 166 -10.07 -8.55 -8.49
N SER A 167 -9.52 -7.33 -8.58
CA SER A 167 -8.69 -6.92 -9.72
C SER A 167 -7.40 -7.74 -9.80
N LEU A 168 -6.73 -7.97 -8.67
CA LEU A 168 -5.52 -8.80 -8.60
C LEU A 168 -5.81 -10.28 -8.89
N SER A 169 -6.87 -10.81 -8.28
CA SER A 169 -7.31 -12.19 -8.48
C SER A 169 -7.65 -12.48 -9.94
N PHE A 170 -8.25 -11.51 -10.64
CA PHE A 170 -8.54 -11.62 -12.07
C PHE A 170 -7.26 -11.72 -12.91
N GLY A 171 -6.23 -10.92 -12.58
CA GLY A 171 -4.95 -10.93 -13.30
C GLY A 171 -4.09 -12.17 -12.99
N LEU A 172 -4.13 -12.68 -11.76
CA LEU A 172 -3.36 -13.85 -11.34
C LEU A 172 -4.00 -15.18 -11.78
N GLY A 173 -5.34 -15.23 -11.84
CA GLY A 173 -6.08 -16.48 -12.07
C GLY A 173 -5.99 -17.45 -10.89
N GLY A 174 -6.86 -18.47 -10.88
CA GLY A 174 -6.76 -19.60 -9.92
C GLY A 174 -7.08 -19.29 -8.44
N THR A 175 -7.49 -18.06 -8.11
CA THR A 175 -7.91 -17.68 -6.75
C THR A 175 -9.17 -16.82 -6.79
N ASN A 176 -9.69 -16.46 -5.62
CA ASN A 176 -10.73 -15.44 -5.47
C ASN A 176 -10.26 -14.35 -4.50
N ALA A 177 -10.90 -13.19 -4.57
CA ALA A 177 -10.53 -12.01 -3.80
C ALA A 177 -10.41 -12.26 -2.28
N GLY A 178 -11.36 -13.00 -1.70
CA GLY A 178 -11.36 -13.29 -0.27
C GLY A 178 -10.21 -14.21 0.15
N MET A 179 -9.87 -15.22 -0.65
CA MET A 179 -8.72 -16.08 -0.41
C MET A 179 -7.41 -15.31 -0.53
N LEU A 180 -7.23 -14.57 -1.63
CA LEU A 180 -6.03 -13.75 -1.86
C LEU A 180 -5.81 -12.73 -0.73
N ARG A 181 -6.88 -12.10 -0.26
CA ARG A 181 -6.83 -11.16 0.86
C ARG A 181 -6.33 -11.81 2.16
N ARG A 182 -6.84 -12.99 2.50
CA ARG A 182 -6.39 -13.74 3.70
C ARG A 182 -4.95 -14.20 3.58
N GLU A 183 -4.55 -14.66 2.40
CA GLU A 183 -3.19 -15.09 2.13
C GLU A 183 -2.20 -13.93 2.26
N LEU A 184 -2.52 -12.76 1.69
CA LEU A 184 -1.71 -11.55 1.85
C LEU A 184 -1.64 -11.10 3.31
N ALA A 185 -2.74 -11.20 4.07
CA ALA A 185 -2.72 -10.90 5.51
C ALA A 185 -1.81 -11.82 6.29
N HIS A 186 -1.88 -13.12 6.02
CA HIS A 186 -0.99 -14.11 6.60
C HIS A 186 0.48 -13.86 6.20
N PHE A 187 0.74 -13.48 4.95
CA PHE A 187 2.08 -13.12 4.49
C PHE A 187 2.65 -11.93 5.25
N VAL A 188 1.89 -10.83 5.37
CA VAL A 188 2.29 -9.63 6.12
C VAL A 188 2.57 -9.99 7.59
N GLN A 189 1.71 -10.80 8.21
CA GLN A 189 1.87 -11.23 9.60
C GLN A 189 3.17 -12.01 9.84
N ASN A 190 3.54 -12.91 8.92
CA ASN A 190 4.70 -13.80 9.09
C ASN A 190 6.01 -13.19 8.62
N ASN A 191 5.98 -12.04 7.94
CA ASN A 191 7.17 -11.40 7.37
C ASN A 191 7.30 -9.93 7.83
N PRO A 192 7.27 -9.62 9.14
CA PRO A 192 7.34 -8.24 9.61
C PRO A 192 8.69 -7.58 9.31
N ASN A 193 9.76 -8.37 9.23
CA ASN A 193 11.13 -7.91 8.97
C ASN A 193 11.53 -7.97 7.49
N LEU A 194 10.58 -8.26 6.59
CA LEU A 194 10.87 -8.26 5.16
C LEU A 194 11.01 -6.81 4.68
N ASP A 195 12.17 -6.48 4.11
CA ASP A 195 12.41 -5.14 3.60
C ASP A 195 11.68 -4.90 2.28
N ILE A 196 10.89 -3.83 2.26
CA ILE A 196 10.30 -3.23 1.07
C ILE A 196 10.95 -1.87 0.87
N ALA A 197 11.76 -1.76 -0.19
CA ALA A 197 12.51 -0.55 -0.53
C ALA A 197 13.37 -0.02 0.63
N ASP A 198 14.21 -0.92 1.19
CA ASP A 198 15.14 -0.66 2.30
C ASP A 198 14.47 -0.35 3.66
N THR A 199 13.17 -0.66 3.78
CA THR A 199 12.40 -0.43 4.99
C THR A 199 11.60 -1.68 5.38
N PRO A 200 11.63 -2.12 6.64
CA PRO A 200 10.86 -3.28 7.09
C PRO A 200 9.35 -3.12 6.88
N MET A 201 8.67 -4.21 6.51
CA MET A 201 7.21 -4.29 6.40
C MET A 201 6.51 -3.75 7.66
N SER A 202 7.05 -4.00 8.86
CA SER A 202 6.49 -3.53 10.12
C SER A 202 6.37 -2.00 10.19
N ASP A 203 7.34 -1.30 9.64
CA ASP A 203 7.39 0.15 9.68
C ASP A 203 6.36 0.73 8.71
N TRP A 204 6.28 0.17 7.49
CA TRP A 204 5.21 0.48 6.53
C TRP A 204 3.81 0.34 7.14
N VAL A 205 3.55 -0.77 7.85
CA VAL A 205 2.27 -0.97 8.53
C VAL A 205 2.07 0.05 9.66
N LYS A 206 3.11 0.32 10.44
CA LYS A 206 3.04 1.28 11.55
C LYS A 206 2.71 2.68 11.06
N TRP A 207 3.27 3.10 9.93
CA TRP A 207 3.03 4.41 9.35
C TRP A 207 1.65 4.53 8.70
N ASP A 208 1.18 3.52 7.96
CA ASP A 208 -0.15 3.54 7.33
C ASP A 208 -1.29 3.54 8.37
N SER A 209 -1.14 2.71 9.41
CA SER A 209 -2.26 2.35 10.28
C SER A 209 -2.11 2.74 11.75
N GLY A 210 -0.90 3.08 12.19
CA GLY A 210 -0.59 3.35 13.60
C GLY A 210 -0.59 2.12 14.52
N CYS A 211 -0.95 0.92 14.03
CA CYS A 211 -1.09 -0.28 14.84
C CYS A 211 0.04 -1.31 14.63
N SER A 212 -0.06 -2.47 15.28
CA SER A 212 0.90 -3.57 15.11
C SER A 212 0.63 -4.37 13.84
N VAL A 213 1.65 -5.05 13.30
CA VAL A 213 1.52 -5.94 12.13
C VAL A 213 0.44 -6.99 12.32
N GLN A 214 0.36 -7.59 13.51
CA GLN A 214 -0.64 -8.62 13.82
C GLN A 214 -2.07 -8.05 13.81
N GLU A 215 -2.26 -6.87 14.39
CA GLU A 215 -3.57 -6.19 14.41
C GLU A 215 -3.98 -5.77 13.00
N TYR A 216 -3.05 -5.21 12.23
CA TYR A 216 -3.24 -4.85 10.83
C TYR A 216 -3.64 -6.07 9.99
N ALA A 217 -2.88 -7.16 10.06
CA ALA A 217 -3.18 -8.39 9.33
C ALA A 217 -4.53 -9.01 9.75
N SER A 218 -4.82 -9.02 11.05
CA SER A 218 -6.10 -9.52 11.58
C SER A 218 -7.28 -8.72 11.02
N ARG A 219 -7.18 -7.39 11.01
CA ARG A 219 -8.20 -6.51 10.42
C ARG A 219 -8.30 -6.70 8.92
N MET A 220 -7.17 -6.70 8.22
CA MET A 220 -7.10 -6.88 6.77
C MET A 220 -7.69 -8.22 6.34
N SER A 221 -7.56 -9.29 7.12
CA SER A 221 -8.10 -10.62 6.77
C SER A 221 -9.64 -10.70 6.77
N ARG A 222 -10.33 -9.79 7.48
CA ARG A 222 -11.78 -9.88 7.75
C ARG A 222 -12.64 -9.02 6.81
N SER A 223 -12.25 -7.76 6.58
CA SER A 223 -13.06 -6.81 5.80
C SER A 223 -12.22 -5.64 5.28
N GLY A 224 -12.66 -5.04 4.17
CA GLY A 224 -12.17 -3.77 3.62
C GLY A 224 -13.21 -2.68 3.71
#